data_AF-A0A6A7KZF6-F1
#
_entry.id   AF-A0A6A7KZF6-F1
#
_cell.length_a   1.000
_cell.length_b   1.000
_cell.length_c   1.000
_cell.angle_alpha   90.00
_cell.angle_beta   90.00
_cell.angle_gamma   90.00
#
_symmetry.space_group_name_H-M   'P 1'
#
loop_
_entity.id
_entity.type
_entity.pdbx_description
1 polymer ?
#
loop_
_entity_poly.entity_id
_entity_poly.type
_entity_poly.pdbx_seq_one_letter_code
_entity_poly.pdbx_strand_id
1 'polypeptide(L)'
;MTWKRSVWTAARLGTAAITAAAAVMLTKPLVAQVSPTPTISPPVAYEHTLQEVLAELRQLRAAVEKTNALGSRILLLGQQLQVQETRAGSLSRQLEDVRTRLTEATAARGEHTEVLAAIEREMKVAPAGSARRALEREATQIRARQKGTEALEQHLQHREGDLTSQLERAESAITDLAQRLAALEPKQR
;
A
#
# COMPACT_ATOMS: atom_id res chain seq x y z
N MET A 1 -2.11 -30.49 -14.10
CA MET A 1 -3.24 -29.61 -13.74
C MET A 1 -2.77 -28.17 -13.82
N THR A 2 -2.91 -27.55 -14.99
CA THR A 2 -2.41 -26.21 -15.32
C THR A 2 -3.59 -25.26 -15.35
N TRP A 3 -3.72 -24.43 -14.32
CA TRP A 3 -4.80 -23.46 -14.22
C TRP A 3 -4.39 -22.14 -14.87
N LYS A 4 -5.03 -21.88 -16.01
CA LYS A 4 -5.03 -20.63 -16.77
C LYS A 4 -5.26 -19.45 -15.83
N ARG A 5 -4.37 -18.45 -15.85
CA ARG A 5 -4.71 -17.09 -15.44
C ARG A 5 -4.60 -16.17 -16.63
N SER A 6 -5.79 -15.81 -17.11
CA SER A 6 -6.05 -14.93 -18.23
C SER A 6 -5.32 -13.61 -18.12
N VAL A 7 -4.74 -13.25 -19.25
CA VAL A 7 -4.39 -11.90 -19.69
C VAL A 7 -5.60 -10.98 -19.46
N TRP A 8 -5.47 -10.04 -18.52
CA TRP A 8 -6.34 -8.87 -18.44
C TRP A 8 -5.64 -7.72 -19.14
N THR A 9 -5.88 -7.62 -20.44
CA THR A 9 -5.79 -6.37 -21.20
C THR A 9 -6.97 -5.49 -20.79
N ALA A 10 -6.77 -4.56 -19.85
CA ALA A 10 -7.73 -3.51 -19.56
C ALA A 10 -7.24 -2.20 -20.19
N ALA A 11 -8.02 -1.75 -21.17
CA ALA A 11 -7.82 -0.57 -21.98
C ALA A 11 -7.59 0.71 -21.15
N ARG A 12 -6.49 1.41 -21.46
CA ARG A 12 -6.35 2.85 -21.19
C ARG A 12 -7.26 3.59 -22.18
N LEU A 13 -8.51 3.79 -21.80
CA LEU A 13 -9.36 4.82 -22.41
C LEU A 13 -9.24 6.08 -21.56
N GLY A 14 -8.60 7.09 -22.15
CA GLY A 14 -8.52 8.43 -21.59
C GLY A 14 -9.92 9.01 -21.45
N THR A 15 -10.28 9.38 -20.22
CA THR A 15 -11.41 10.25 -19.92
C THR A 15 -10.83 11.57 -19.43
N ALA A 16 -10.51 12.42 -20.40
CA ALA A 16 -10.20 13.81 -20.16
C ALA A 16 -11.50 14.59 -19.90
N ALA A 17 -11.45 15.43 -18.87
CA ALA A 17 -12.27 16.62 -18.67
C ALA A 17 -13.79 16.44 -18.59
N ILE A 18 -14.28 16.15 -17.38
CA ILE A 18 -15.58 16.65 -16.94
C ILE A 18 -15.31 17.82 -16.00
N THR A 19 -15.22 19.01 -16.58
CA THR A 19 -15.37 20.30 -15.87
C THR A 19 -16.82 20.43 -15.44
N ALA A 20 -17.14 19.96 -14.23
CA ALA A 20 -18.39 20.29 -13.58
C ALA A 20 -18.29 21.71 -12.99
N ALA A 21 -18.69 22.69 -13.78
CA ALA A 21 -18.99 24.04 -13.31
C ALA A 21 -20.20 23.97 -12.37
N ALA A 22 -19.94 23.90 -11.06
CA ALA A 22 -20.97 24.14 -10.06
C ALA A 22 -21.25 25.65 -10.01
N ALA A 23 -22.18 26.08 -10.86
CA ALA A 23 -22.81 27.38 -10.77
C ALA A 23 -23.58 27.45 -9.44
N VAL A 24 -22.94 28.05 -8.42
CA VAL A 24 -23.61 28.50 -7.20
C VAL A 24 -24.54 29.64 -7.62
N MET A 25 -25.77 29.27 -7.98
CA MET A 25 -26.87 30.20 -8.20
C MET A 25 -27.15 30.92 -6.88
N LEU A 26 -26.79 32.20 -6.88
CA LEU A 26 -27.08 33.24 -5.91
C LEU A 26 -28.59 33.25 -5.56
N THR A 27 -28.98 32.58 -4.48
CA THR A 27 -30.31 32.72 -3.90
C THR A 27 -30.41 34.05 -3.16
N LYS A 28 -31.09 35.01 -3.79
CA LYS A 28 -31.42 36.33 -3.24
C LYS A 28 -32.11 36.19 -1.87
N PRO A 29 -31.68 36.91 -0.82
CA PRO A 29 -32.49 37.07 0.38
C PRO A 29 -33.65 38.01 0.07
N LEU A 30 -34.84 37.46 -0.13
CA LEU A 30 -36.07 38.25 -0.18
C LEU A 30 -36.41 38.66 1.24
N VAL A 31 -36.06 39.90 1.60
CA VAL A 31 -36.49 40.55 2.83
C VAL A 31 -38.01 40.76 2.71
N ALA A 32 -38.77 39.87 3.33
CA ALA A 32 -40.21 39.99 3.45
C ALA A 32 -40.54 40.98 4.58
N GLN A 33 -41.39 41.93 4.22
CA GLN A 33 -41.92 43.02 5.02
C GLN A 33 -42.75 42.47 6.19
N VAL A 34 -42.39 42.84 7.42
CA VAL A 34 -43.10 42.45 8.64
C VAL A 34 -44.33 43.34 8.80
N SER A 35 -45.51 42.76 8.63
CA SER A 35 -46.78 43.34 9.09
C SER A 35 -47.05 42.88 10.53
N PRO A 36 -47.48 43.76 11.45
CA PRO A 36 -47.76 43.40 12.84
C PRO A 36 -48.99 42.50 12.92
N THR A 37 -48.81 41.29 13.43
CA THR A 37 -49.88 40.31 13.65
C THR A 37 -50.57 40.60 14.99
N PRO A 38 -51.91 40.51 15.07
CA PRO A 38 -52.65 40.66 16.32
C PRO A 38 -52.29 39.55 17.33
N THR A 39 -52.06 39.96 18.58
CA THR A 39 -51.80 39.06 19.71
C THR A 39 -53.07 38.26 20.04
N ILE A 40 -53.14 37.04 19.52
CA ILE A 40 -54.07 36.00 19.96
C ILE A 40 -53.25 35.06 20.85
N SER A 41 -53.54 35.01 22.15
CA SER A 41 -52.89 34.08 23.08
C SER A 41 -53.13 32.64 22.60
N PRO A 42 -52.08 31.87 22.27
CA PRO A 42 -52.25 30.50 21.81
C PRO A 42 -52.82 29.62 22.94
N PRO A 43 -53.65 28.62 22.61
CA PRO A 43 -54.07 27.62 23.58
C PRO A 43 -52.85 26.84 24.06
N VAL A 44 -52.75 26.60 25.37
CA VAL A 44 -51.60 25.99 26.09
C VAL A 44 -51.11 24.66 25.46
N ALA A 45 -51.98 23.94 24.75
CA ALA A 45 -51.65 22.71 24.03
C ALA A 45 -50.72 22.92 22.82
N TYR A 46 -50.75 24.08 22.15
CA TYR A 46 -49.89 24.40 21.01
C TYR A 46 -48.44 24.67 21.44
N GLU A 47 -48.25 25.25 22.61
CA GLU A 47 -46.94 25.56 23.14
C GLU A 47 -46.17 24.27 23.51
N HIS A 48 -46.89 23.28 24.03
CA HIS A 48 -46.34 21.95 24.32
C HIS A 48 -45.89 21.20 23.06
N THR A 49 -46.71 21.16 22.01
CA THR A 49 -46.35 20.47 20.76
C THR A 49 -45.18 21.14 20.04
N LEU A 50 -45.08 22.47 20.09
CA LEU A 50 -43.95 23.21 19.53
C LEU A 50 -42.64 22.90 20.27
N GLN A 51 -42.68 22.79 21.60
CA GLN A 51 -41.51 22.42 22.39
C GLN A 51 -41.04 20.99 22.08
N GLU A 52 -41.97 20.06 21.87
CA GLU A 52 -41.69 18.66 21.49
C GLU A 52 -40.98 18.59 20.13
N VAL A 53 -41.52 19.24 19.10
CA VAL A 53 -40.90 19.29 17.76
C VAL A 53 -39.50 19.92 17.80
N LEU A 54 -39.30 20.99 18.59
CA LEU A 54 -37.96 21.58 18.76
C LEU A 54 -36.99 20.65 19.46
N ALA A 55 -37.46 19.83 20.41
CA ALA A 55 -36.62 18.82 21.06
C ALA A 55 -36.20 17.73 20.06
N GLU A 56 -37.13 17.23 19.25
CA GLU A 56 -36.85 16.26 18.19
C GLU A 56 -35.86 16.81 17.15
N LEU A 57 -36.04 18.06 16.70
CA LEU A 57 -35.12 18.70 15.76
C LEU A 57 -33.69 18.84 16.33
N ARG A 58 -33.56 19.15 17.62
CA ARG A 58 -32.24 19.19 18.28
C ARG A 58 -31.61 17.81 18.34
N GLN A 59 -32.39 16.77 18.64
CA GLN A 59 -31.92 15.38 18.64
C GLN A 59 -31.49 14.94 17.23
N LEU A 60 -32.28 15.25 16.20
CA LEU A 60 -31.96 14.94 14.81
C LEU A 60 -30.69 15.66 14.37
N ARG A 61 -30.54 16.96 14.70
CA ARG A 61 -29.33 17.71 14.40
C ARG A 61 -28.10 17.08 15.05
N ALA A 62 -28.18 16.71 16.32
CA ALA A 62 -27.08 16.02 17.01
C ALA A 62 -26.76 14.66 16.37
N ALA A 63 -27.77 13.90 15.92
CA ALA A 63 -27.58 12.64 15.21
C ALA A 63 -26.92 12.83 13.83
N VAL A 64 -27.29 13.88 13.10
CA VAL A 64 -26.67 14.23 11.80
C VAL A 64 -25.23 14.68 12.01
N GLU A 65 -24.95 15.53 12.99
CA GLU A 65 -23.58 15.96 13.32
C GLU A 65 -22.69 14.76 13.68
N LYS A 66 -23.22 13.81 14.47
CA LYS A 66 -22.52 12.56 14.81
C LYS A 66 -22.27 11.70 13.57
N THR A 67 -23.24 11.56 12.69
CA THR A 67 -23.11 10.79 11.44
C THR A 67 -22.09 11.42 10.50
N ASN A 68 -22.08 12.75 10.36
CA ASN A 68 -21.11 13.48 9.56
C ASN A 68 -19.68 13.31 10.10
N ALA A 69 -19.51 13.40 11.43
CA ALA A 69 -18.22 13.16 12.06
C ALA A 69 -17.71 11.73 11.81
N LEU A 70 -18.56 10.72 11.94
CA LEU A 70 -18.21 9.32 11.64
C LEU A 70 -17.86 9.13 10.15
N GLY A 71 -18.63 9.72 9.24
CA GLY A 71 -18.37 9.66 7.80
C GLY A 71 -16.99 10.21 7.44
N SER A 72 -16.61 11.37 7.97
CA SER A 72 -15.28 11.95 7.73
C SER A 72 -14.14 11.06 8.23
N ARG A 73 -14.34 10.38 9.37
CA ARG A 73 -13.35 9.46 9.96
C ARG A 73 -13.20 8.19 9.15
N ILE A 74 -14.30 7.62 8.64
CA ILE A 74 -14.30 6.45 7.76
C ILE A 74 -13.53 6.77 6.46
N LEU A 75 -13.81 7.93 5.84
CA LEU A 75 -13.09 8.35 4.63
C LEU A 75 -11.58 8.48 4.87
N LEU A 76 -11.17 9.10 6.00
CA LEU A 76 -9.75 9.23 6.34
C LEU A 76 -9.07 7.87 6.56
N LEU A 77 -9.69 6.96 7.33
CA LEU A 77 -9.14 5.62 7.55
C LEU A 77 -9.06 4.81 6.26
N GLY A 78 -10.06 4.93 5.38
CA GLY A 78 -10.04 4.30 4.06
C GLY A 78 -8.89 4.79 3.19
N GLN A 79 -8.61 6.09 3.18
CA GLN A 79 -7.46 6.65 2.47
C GLN A 79 -6.13 6.14 3.06
N GLN A 80 -6.02 6.09 4.39
CA GLN A 80 -4.82 5.56 5.06
C GLN A 80 -4.59 4.09 4.72
N LEU A 81 -5.65 3.28 4.72
CA LEU A 81 -5.61 1.87 4.34
C LEU A 81 -5.08 1.70 2.91
N GLN A 82 -5.65 2.45 1.96
CA GLN A 82 -5.22 2.40 0.55
C GLN A 82 -3.73 2.76 0.37
N VAL A 83 -3.21 3.73 1.13
CA VAL A 83 -1.79 4.08 1.12
C VAL A 83 -0.94 2.92 1.63
N GLN A 84 -1.35 2.26 2.72
CA GLN A 84 -0.60 1.12 3.26
C GLN A 84 -0.63 -0.09 2.32
N GLU A 85 -1.78 -0.39 1.70
CA GLU A 85 -1.88 -1.46 0.69
C GLU A 85 -0.97 -1.20 -0.52
N THR A 86 -0.94 0.04 -1.01
CA THR A 86 -0.04 0.43 -2.11
C THR A 86 1.42 0.27 -1.72
N ARG A 87 1.76 0.65 -0.48
CA ARG A 87 3.12 0.47 0.08
C ARG A 87 3.50 -1.00 0.20
N ALA A 88 2.62 -1.84 0.77
CA ALA A 88 2.84 -3.29 0.89
C ALA A 88 3.03 -3.94 -0.49
N GLY A 89 2.22 -3.55 -1.48
CA GLY A 89 2.37 -4.02 -2.85
C GLY A 89 3.71 -3.63 -3.49
N SER A 90 4.21 -2.41 -3.22
CA SER A 90 5.54 -1.98 -3.69
C SER A 90 6.67 -2.77 -3.00
N LEU A 91 6.61 -2.95 -1.68
CA LEU A 91 7.59 -3.71 -0.90
C LEU A 91 7.64 -5.17 -1.35
N SER A 92 6.49 -5.79 -1.60
CA SER A 92 6.40 -7.17 -2.11
C SER A 92 7.09 -7.33 -3.47
N ARG A 93 6.91 -6.39 -4.41
CA ARG A 93 7.61 -6.43 -5.71
C ARG A 93 9.12 -6.24 -5.57
N GLN A 94 9.56 -5.36 -4.69
CA GLN A 94 10.98 -5.16 -4.42
C GLN A 94 11.62 -6.40 -3.78
N LEU A 95 10.90 -7.06 -2.88
CA LEU A 95 11.34 -8.30 -2.25
C LEU A 95 11.51 -9.41 -3.29
N GLU A 96 10.58 -9.53 -4.24
CA GLU A 96 10.66 -10.51 -5.33
C GLU A 96 11.85 -10.26 -6.27
N ASP A 97 12.11 -8.99 -6.63
CA ASP A 97 13.31 -8.62 -7.42
C ASP A 97 14.60 -8.96 -6.67
N VAL A 98 14.70 -8.66 -5.37
CA VAL A 98 15.88 -9.01 -4.55
C VAL A 98 16.06 -10.53 -4.47
N ARG A 99 14.98 -11.29 -4.27
CA ARG A 99 15.02 -12.76 -4.26
C ARG A 99 15.50 -13.33 -5.59
N THR A 100 15.00 -12.79 -6.70
CA THR A 100 15.42 -13.19 -8.05
C THR A 100 16.93 -12.96 -8.23
N ARG A 101 17.43 -11.77 -7.90
CA ARG A 101 18.87 -11.45 -7.96
C ARG A 101 19.71 -12.33 -7.04
N LEU A 102 19.19 -12.70 -5.87
CA LEU A 102 19.86 -13.59 -4.94
C LEU A 102 19.99 -15.00 -5.53
N THR A 103 18.95 -15.51 -6.19
CA THR A 103 19.03 -16.80 -6.90
C THR A 103 20.05 -16.78 -8.04
N GLU A 104 20.10 -15.69 -8.83
CA GLU A 104 21.09 -15.51 -9.90
C GLU A 104 22.52 -15.44 -9.34
N ALA A 105 22.74 -14.68 -8.26
CA ALA A 105 24.05 -14.58 -7.61
C ALA A 105 24.51 -15.93 -7.05
N THR A 106 23.58 -16.68 -6.43
CA THR A 106 23.84 -18.03 -5.90
C THR A 106 24.22 -19.00 -7.01
N ALA A 107 23.54 -18.95 -8.15
CA ALA A 107 23.88 -19.77 -9.32
C ALA A 107 25.28 -19.42 -9.86
N ALA A 108 25.59 -18.13 -10.04
CA ALA A 108 26.90 -17.68 -10.49
C ALA A 108 28.03 -18.10 -9.55
N ARG A 109 27.81 -18.07 -8.23
CA ARG A 109 28.79 -18.61 -7.26
C ARG A 109 28.98 -20.11 -7.42
N GLY A 110 27.91 -20.85 -7.69
CA GLY A 110 27.97 -22.29 -8.02
C GLY A 110 28.86 -22.56 -9.24
N GLU A 111 28.63 -21.84 -10.34
CA GLU A 111 29.45 -21.93 -11.56
C GLU A 111 30.93 -21.62 -11.29
N HIS A 112 31.23 -20.55 -10.55
CA HIS A 112 32.61 -20.22 -10.17
C HIS A 112 33.27 -21.35 -9.36
N THR A 113 32.52 -21.99 -8.47
CA THR A 113 32.99 -23.10 -7.64
C THR A 113 33.31 -24.33 -8.50
N GLU A 114 32.47 -24.65 -9.47
CA GLU A 114 32.69 -25.76 -10.40
C GLU A 114 33.90 -25.51 -11.31
N VAL A 115 34.03 -24.29 -11.86
CA VAL A 115 35.18 -23.89 -12.68
C VAL A 115 36.48 -23.98 -11.87
N LEU A 116 36.49 -23.50 -10.62
CA LEU A 116 37.66 -23.65 -9.74
C LEU A 116 38.01 -25.10 -9.49
N ALA A 117 37.03 -25.96 -9.22
CA ALA A 117 37.27 -27.39 -9.03
C ALA A 117 37.84 -28.05 -10.28
N ALA A 118 37.42 -27.62 -11.49
CA ALA A 118 37.98 -28.10 -12.76
C ALA A 118 39.45 -27.66 -12.92
N ILE A 119 39.75 -26.38 -12.71
CA ILE A 119 41.12 -25.85 -12.76
C ILE A 119 42.02 -26.57 -11.76
N GLU A 120 41.54 -26.81 -10.53
CA GLU A 120 42.29 -27.52 -9.50
C GLU A 120 42.57 -28.98 -9.87
N ARG A 121 41.66 -29.66 -10.59
CA ARG A 121 41.91 -31.00 -11.13
C ARG A 121 42.96 -30.97 -12.23
N GLU A 122 42.89 -30.00 -13.13
CA GLU A 122 43.86 -29.86 -14.23
C GLU A 122 45.27 -29.52 -13.71
N MET A 123 45.36 -28.65 -12.69
CA MET A 123 46.62 -28.31 -12.04
C MET A 123 47.33 -29.53 -11.40
N LYS A 124 46.58 -30.56 -10.97
CA LYS A 124 47.15 -31.79 -10.38
C LYS A 124 47.85 -32.66 -11.41
N VAL A 125 47.41 -32.63 -12.67
CA VAL A 125 47.98 -33.43 -13.77
C VAL A 125 48.95 -32.62 -14.65
N ALA A 126 48.89 -31.29 -14.59
CA ALA A 126 49.76 -30.42 -15.38
C ALA A 126 51.22 -30.47 -14.91
N PRO A 127 52.19 -30.58 -15.84
CA PRO A 127 53.62 -30.55 -15.51
C PRO A 127 54.01 -29.18 -14.93
N ALA A 128 55.02 -29.17 -14.06
CA ALA A 128 55.57 -27.94 -13.51
C ALA A 128 56.14 -27.06 -14.64
N GLY A 129 55.71 -25.80 -14.72
CA GLY A 129 56.16 -24.88 -15.77
C GLY A 129 55.17 -23.76 -16.08
N SER A 130 55.23 -23.25 -17.31
CA SER A 130 54.40 -22.15 -17.79
C SER A 130 52.90 -22.48 -17.82
N ALA A 131 52.52 -23.72 -18.16
CA ALA A 131 51.14 -24.18 -18.19
C ALA A 131 50.49 -24.11 -16.79
N ARG A 132 51.16 -24.66 -15.76
CA ARG A 132 50.69 -24.58 -14.37
C ARG A 132 50.56 -23.15 -13.87
N ARG A 133 51.51 -22.26 -14.21
CA ARG A 133 51.43 -20.84 -13.86
C ARG A 133 50.27 -20.11 -14.57
N ALA A 134 49.82 -20.59 -15.74
CA ALA A 134 48.64 -20.04 -16.40
C ALA A 134 47.36 -20.42 -15.63
N LEU A 135 47.20 -21.70 -15.28
CA LEU A 135 46.09 -22.20 -14.47
C LEU A 135 46.02 -21.52 -13.09
N GLU A 136 47.17 -21.29 -12.43
CA GLU A 136 47.23 -20.57 -11.15
C GLU A 136 46.71 -19.13 -11.26
N ARG A 137 47.02 -18.44 -12.36
CA ARG A 137 46.54 -17.07 -12.62
C ARG A 137 45.04 -17.07 -12.88
N GLU A 138 44.55 -18.03 -13.65
CA GLU A 138 43.12 -18.20 -13.91
C GLU A 138 42.34 -18.51 -12.62
N ALA A 139 42.82 -19.46 -11.81
CA ALA A 139 42.23 -19.77 -10.50
C ALA A 139 42.19 -18.53 -9.59
N THR A 140 43.24 -17.71 -9.59
CA THR A 140 43.28 -16.46 -8.82
C THR A 140 42.22 -15.47 -9.31
N GLN A 141 42.02 -15.36 -10.62
CA GLN A 141 40.99 -14.49 -11.20
C GLN A 141 39.57 -14.98 -10.85
N ILE A 142 39.30 -16.27 -10.97
CA ILE A 142 37.98 -16.83 -10.64
C ILE A 142 37.71 -16.70 -9.13
N ARG A 143 38.70 -16.92 -8.26
CA ARG A 143 38.56 -16.69 -6.81
C ARG A 143 38.22 -15.23 -6.49
N ALA A 144 38.80 -14.27 -7.21
CA ALA A 144 38.46 -12.86 -7.04
C ALA A 144 37.00 -12.57 -7.44
N ARG A 145 36.53 -13.15 -8.56
CA ARG A 145 35.12 -13.04 -8.98
C ARG A 145 34.17 -13.69 -7.97
N GLN A 146 34.52 -14.88 -7.47
CA GLN A 146 33.75 -15.59 -6.45
C GLN A 146 33.56 -14.75 -5.17
N LYS A 147 34.64 -14.14 -4.67
CA LYS A 147 34.55 -13.22 -3.51
C LYS A 147 33.64 -12.03 -3.79
N GLY A 148 33.67 -11.49 -5.00
CA GLY A 148 32.75 -10.43 -5.44
C GLY A 148 31.29 -10.88 -5.42
N THR A 149 30.99 -12.08 -5.93
CA THR A 149 29.63 -12.65 -5.88
C THR A 149 29.16 -12.95 -4.46
N GLU A 150 30.05 -13.44 -3.58
CA GLU A 150 29.73 -13.69 -2.16
C GLU A 150 29.38 -12.39 -1.41
N ALA A 151 30.13 -11.30 -1.66
CA ALA A 151 29.81 -10.01 -1.07
C ALA A 151 28.46 -9.46 -1.57
N LEU A 152 28.15 -9.66 -2.86
CA LEU A 152 26.85 -9.29 -3.42
C LEU A 152 25.70 -10.11 -2.80
N GLU A 153 25.87 -11.42 -2.64
CA GLU A 153 24.88 -12.28 -1.97
C GLU A 153 24.60 -11.80 -0.55
N GLN A 154 25.63 -11.52 0.25
CA GLN A 154 25.47 -11.02 1.62
C GLN A 154 24.70 -9.70 1.65
N HIS A 155 25.00 -8.79 0.72
CA HIS A 155 24.28 -7.53 0.59
C HIS A 155 22.79 -7.74 0.24
N LEU A 156 22.50 -8.64 -0.72
CA LEU A 156 21.14 -8.97 -1.11
C LEU A 156 20.35 -9.66 0.01
N GLN A 157 20.98 -10.56 0.76
CA GLN A 157 20.38 -11.21 1.93
C GLN A 157 20.01 -10.20 3.03
N HIS A 158 20.92 -9.26 3.31
CA HIS A 158 20.63 -8.19 4.28
C HIS A 158 19.43 -7.34 3.83
N ARG A 159 19.43 -6.94 2.55
CA ARG A 159 18.33 -6.17 1.96
C ARG A 159 17.01 -6.95 1.94
N GLU A 160 17.04 -8.26 1.72
CA GLU A 160 15.87 -9.14 1.81
C GLU A 160 15.28 -9.11 3.23
N GLY A 161 16.12 -9.23 4.26
CA GLY A 161 15.71 -9.15 5.66
C GLY A 161 15.06 -7.80 6.01
N ASP A 162 15.64 -6.70 5.54
CA ASP A 162 15.10 -5.36 5.74
C ASP A 162 13.73 -5.16 5.06
N LEU A 163 13.60 -5.61 3.81
CA LEU A 163 12.35 -5.53 3.05
C LEU A 163 11.26 -6.41 3.67
N THR A 164 11.61 -7.61 4.12
CA THR A 164 10.68 -8.51 4.83
C THR A 164 10.16 -7.86 6.11
N SER A 165 11.05 -7.30 6.93
CA SER A 165 10.68 -6.58 8.15
C SER A 165 9.83 -5.33 7.88
N GLN A 166 10.01 -4.67 6.74
CA GLN A 166 9.17 -3.54 6.32
C GLN A 166 7.79 -4.00 5.84
N LEU A 167 7.73 -5.11 5.11
CA LEU A 167 6.49 -5.68 4.62
C LEU A 167 5.60 -6.12 5.78
N GLU A 168 6.15 -6.86 6.75
CA GLU A 168 5.43 -7.30 7.96
C GLU A 168 4.82 -6.11 8.74
N ARG A 169 5.58 -5.01 8.88
CA ARG A 169 5.08 -3.78 9.50
C ARG A 169 3.96 -3.11 8.71
N ALA A 170 4.01 -3.17 7.37
CA ALA A 170 2.94 -2.64 6.54
C ALA A 170 1.68 -3.50 6.65
N GLU A 171 1.82 -4.82 6.64
CA GLU A 171 0.72 -5.79 6.79
C GLU A 171 0.04 -5.69 8.16
N SER A 172 0.82 -5.50 9.24
CA SER A 172 0.27 -5.25 10.57
C SER A 172 -0.52 -3.93 10.60
N ALA A 173 0.02 -2.87 9.99
CA ALA A 173 -0.68 -1.58 9.91
C ALA A 173 -1.98 -1.65 9.09
N ILE A 174 -2.00 -2.42 8.00
CA ILE A 174 -3.21 -2.70 7.21
C ILE A 174 -4.25 -3.39 8.09
N THR A 175 -3.84 -4.43 8.83
CA THR A 175 -4.72 -5.19 9.72
C THR A 175 -5.33 -4.29 10.81
N ASP A 176 -4.51 -3.45 11.45
CA ASP A 176 -4.94 -2.51 12.46
C ASP A 176 -5.94 -1.47 11.91
N LEU A 177 -5.67 -0.93 10.72
CA LEU A 177 -6.58 0.04 10.06
C LEU A 177 -7.90 -0.63 9.66
N ALA A 178 -7.86 -1.85 9.14
CA ALA A 178 -9.05 -2.61 8.80
C ALA A 178 -9.92 -2.91 10.03
N GLN A 179 -9.30 -3.28 11.17
CA GLN A 179 -10.01 -3.48 12.44
C GLN A 179 -10.66 -2.18 12.95
N ARG A 180 -9.96 -1.05 12.85
CA ARG A 180 -10.50 0.27 13.23
C ARG A 180 -11.67 0.67 12.34
N LEU A 181 -11.60 0.38 11.05
CA LEU A 181 -12.68 0.64 10.10
C LEU A 181 -13.91 -0.22 10.43
N ALA A 182 -13.72 -1.52 10.63
CA ALA A 182 -14.79 -2.44 11.01
C ALA A 182 -15.45 -2.08 12.35
N ALA A 183 -14.70 -1.50 13.29
CA ALA A 183 -15.25 -1.01 14.56
C ALA A 183 -16.12 0.26 14.43
N LEU A 184 -15.95 1.04 13.36
CA LEU A 184 -16.75 2.24 13.08
C LEU A 184 -17.98 1.97 12.22
N GLU A 185 -18.00 0.86 11.47
CA GLU A 185 -19.18 0.46 10.71
C GLU A 185 -20.30 0.06 11.67
N PRO A 186 -21.44 0.78 11.66
CA PRO A 186 -22.58 0.40 12.48
C PRO A 186 -23.05 -0.98 12.01
N LYS A 187 -23.14 -1.95 12.93
CA LYS A 187 -23.81 -3.24 12.67
C LYS A 187 -25.24 -2.94 12.24
N GLN A 188 -25.51 -2.99 10.94
CA GLN A 188 -26.87 -3.02 10.42
C GLN A 188 -27.52 -4.29 11.00
N ARG A 189 -28.39 -4.11 12.00
CA ARG A 189 -29.24 -5.15 12.57
C ARG A 189 -30.64 -4.99 11.99
#